data_AF-A0AAN1QKU3-F1
#
_entry.id   AF-A0AAN1QKU3-F1
#
_cell.length_a   1.000
_cell.length_b   1.000
_cell.length_c   1.000
_cell.angle_alpha   90.00
_cell.angle_beta   90.00
_cell.angle_gamma   90.00
#
_symmetry.space_group_name_H-M   'P 1'
#
loop_
_entity.id
_entity.type
_entity.pdbx_description
1 polymer ?
#
loop_
_entity_poly.entity_id
_entity_poly.type
_entity_poly.pdbx_seq_one_letter_code
_entity_poly.pdbx_strand_id
1 'polypeptide(L)'
;MLLSIACHVSMKIRLIHRLLAASCAAVLCSTVGMPAGRAVDPFRSSNPQPINAATAAAFTAAFQQGNYPAAERALQQALQQDSSDPLVFALAGSLAFAQQNRQAFADYARQTKSKAQAIVAQQPLRGQIYIAVGELMTAAASLLPQLTGDGGVPLSAVPQALQSLQSVYGSLRAAAQINPNDPELNLIQGFVDLMVATNLPLANPDGAIAKLEKASPRYLADRGIALGLRNLKRYSEALRYVDRAITAAPDNPELYYLKAQILVEQSKATGDANLRRAAAAEFQKALAKSAQLPQPLVWQLFFEACNNQKTFDNRGQDCVALRDQVTQAPGPWGPSTLPSL
;
A
#
# COMPACT_ATOMS: atom_id res chain seq x y z
N MET A 1 -2.03 -8.15 8.87
CA MET A 1 -2.50 -8.95 7.71
C MET A 1 -2.72 -10.42 8.05
N LEU A 2 -2.03 -10.97 9.06
CA LEU A 2 -2.41 -12.18 9.81
C LEU A 2 -3.58 -11.96 10.82
N LEU A 3 -4.37 -10.89 10.68
CA LEU A 3 -5.46 -10.56 11.62
C LEU A 3 -6.83 -10.34 10.95
N SER A 4 -6.95 -10.46 9.63
CA SER A 4 -8.16 -10.03 8.91
C SER A 4 -9.13 -11.16 8.55
N ILE A 5 -8.94 -12.38 9.07
CA ILE A 5 -9.62 -13.55 8.50
C ILE A 5 -10.47 -14.36 9.51
N ALA A 6 -10.56 -13.94 10.78
CA ALA A 6 -11.41 -14.62 11.76
C ALA A 6 -12.91 -14.20 11.75
N CYS A 7 -13.43 -13.55 10.69
CA CYS A 7 -14.84 -13.16 10.67
C CYS A 7 -15.44 -13.26 9.25
N HIS A 8 -15.77 -14.49 8.85
CA HIS A 8 -16.63 -14.79 7.70
C HIS A 8 -17.72 -15.76 8.17
N VAL A 9 -18.83 -15.28 8.76
CA VAL A 9 -20.17 -15.92 8.67
C VAL A 9 -21.24 -14.91 9.12
N SER A 10 -21.99 -14.30 8.20
CA SER A 10 -23.47 -14.30 8.21
C SER A 10 -24.11 -13.29 7.26
N MET A 11 -25.04 -13.85 6.48
CA MET A 11 -26.25 -13.26 5.89
C MET A 11 -26.21 -12.73 4.46
N LYS A 12 -27.17 -13.27 3.71
CA LYS A 12 -27.40 -13.32 2.27
C LYS A 12 -28.59 -12.41 1.92
N ILE A 13 -28.62 -11.93 0.66
CA ILE A 13 -29.80 -11.70 -0.21
C ILE A 13 -30.54 -10.33 -0.21
N ARG A 14 -30.28 -9.58 -1.30
CA ARG A 14 -31.15 -8.88 -2.31
C ARG A 14 -32.10 -7.71 -1.94
N LEU A 15 -31.98 -6.61 -2.72
CA LEU A 15 -33.09 -5.79 -3.28
C LEU A 15 -32.57 -4.90 -4.45
N ILE A 16 -32.83 -5.20 -5.74
CA ILE A 16 -33.87 -4.69 -6.69
C ILE A 16 -33.91 -3.15 -6.97
N HIS A 17 -33.24 -2.76 -8.07
CA HIS A 17 -33.61 -1.92 -9.25
C HIS A 17 -34.37 -0.55 -9.20
N ARG A 18 -33.66 0.45 -9.78
CA ARG A 18 -34.04 1.50 -10.80
C ARG A 18 -34.85 2.76 -10.42
N LEU A 19 -34.30 3.93 -10.76
CA LEU A 19 -34.69 4.91 -11.83
C LEU A 19 -34.00 6.27 -11.57
N LEU A 20 -33.04 6.72 -12.40
CA LEU A 20 -33.14 7.64 -13.56
C LEU A 20 -33.47 9.11 -13.24
N ALA A 21 -32.49 9.98 -13.54
CA ALA A 21 -32.57 11.14 -14.47
C ALA A 21 -32.15 12.54 -13.94
N ALA A 22 -31.53 13.27 -14.88
CA ALA A 22 -31.26 14.71 -14.97
C ALA A 22 -30.10 15.27 -14.13
N SER A 23 -28.90 15.51 -14.68
CA SER A 23 -28.51 16.54 -15.68
C SER A 23 -28.48 17.97 -15.13
N CYS A 24 -27.33 18.62 -15.39
CA CYS A 24 -27.02 20.06 -15.32
C CYS A 24 -26.25 20.54 -14.09
N ALA A 25 -24.95 20.77 -14.26
CA ALA A 25 -24.43 22.13 -14.44
C ALA A 25 -22.90 22.08 -14.50
N ALA A 26 -22.36 22.54 -15.62
CA ALA A 26 -20.95 22.84 -15.77
C ALA A 26 -20.52 23.87 -14.72
N VAL A 27 -19.46 23.55 -13.97
CA VAL A 27 -18.61 24.56 -13.34
C VAL A 27 -17.20 24.34 -13.85
N LEU A 28 -16.88 25.10 -14.90
CA LEU A 28 -15.53 25.44 -15.30
C LEU A 28 -14.88 26.22 -14.14
N CYS A 29 -14.24 25.51 -13.21
CA CYS A 29 -13.24 26.13 -12.34
C CYS A 29 -11.89 26.07 -13.04
N SER A 30 -11.60 27.18 -13.73
CA SER A 30 -10.30 27.80 -13.91
C SER A 30 -9.10 26.97 -13.47
N THR A 31 -8.45 26.38 -14.46
CA THR A 31 -7.07 25.92 -14.40
C THR A 31 -6.17 27.12 -14.09
N VAL A 32 -5.84 27.32 -12.81
CA VAL A 32 -4.63 28.06 -12.46
C VAL A 32 -3.48 27.28 -13.08
N GLY A 33 -2.82 27.89 -14.06
CA GLY A 33 -1.70 27.32 -14.79
C GLY A 33 -0.60 26.90 -13.82
N MET A 34 -0.53 25.62 -13.51
CA MET A 34 0.72 25.02 -13.08
C MET A 34 1.68 25.07 -14.26
N PRO A 35 2.92 25.51 -14.08
CA PRO A 35 3.89 25.54 -15.16
C PRO A 35 4.03 24.13 -15.73
N ALA A 36 3.77 23.99 -17.03
CA ALA A 36 4.20 22.81 -17.76
C ALA A 36 5.72 22.71 -17.67
N GLY A 37 6.24 21.53 -17.32
CA GLY A 37 7.64 21.20 -17.58
C GLY A 37 8.58 21.17 -16.37
N ARG A 38 8.32 20.28 -15.41
CA ARG A 38 9.36 19.36 -14.93
C ARG A 38 8.75 17.98 -14.78
N ALA A 39 9.32 17.00 -15.47
CA ALA A 39 9.03 15.60 -15.16
C ALA A 39 9.36 15.37 -13.68
N VAL A 40 8.34 15.05 -12.89
CA VAL A 40 8.50 14.74 -11.47
C VAL A 40 8.69 13.22 -11.38
N ASP A 41 9.93 12.77 -11.61
CA ASP A 41 10.32 11.40 -11.30
C ASP A 41 10.51 11.29 -9.78
N PRO A 42 9.63 10.59 -9.03
CA PRO A 42 9.76 10.50 -7.58
C PRO A 42 10.89 9.56 -7.15
N PHE A 43 11.48 8.81 -8.08
CA PHE A 43 12.52 7.83 -7.82
C PHE A 43 13.91 8.39 -8.11
N ARG A 44 14.08 9.16 -9.18
CA ARG A 44 15.41 9.61 -9.64
C ARG A 44 15.57 11.12 -9.55
N SER A 45 16.60 11.55 -8.81
CA SER A 45 17.08 12.93 -8.82
C SER A 45 18.11 13.20 -9.94
N SER A 46 18.81 12.16 -10.40
CA SER A 46 19.75 12.21 -11.52
C SER A 46 19.17 11.44 -12.71
N ASN A 47 19.16 12.06 -13.89
CA ASN A 47 18.54 11.53 -15.10
C ASN A 47 17.07 11.08 -14.90
N PRO A 48 16.17 12.01 -14.48
CA PRO A 48 14.77 11.69 -14.21
C PRO A 48 14.07 11.23 -15.48
N GLN A 49 13.24 10.20 -15.35
CA GLN A 49 12.39 9.74 -16.44
C GLN A 49 11.14 10.63 -16.57
N PRO A 50 10.61 10.86 -17.78
CA PRO A 50 9.36 11.56 -17.94
C PRO A 50 8.22 10.76 -17.28
N ILE A 51 7.49 11.43 -16.38
CA ILE A 51 6.28 10.91 -15.74
C ILE A 51 5.23 12.00 -15.86
N ASN A 52 4.01 11.60 -16.26
CA ASN A 52 2.87 12.51 -16.32
C ASN A 52 2.64 13.17 -14.95
N ALA A 53 2.37 14.49 -14.94
CA ALA A 53 2.24 15.26 -13.70
C ALA A 53 1.10 14.76 -12.79
N ALA A 54 -0.02 14.29 -13.37
CA ALA A 54 -1.12 13.70 -12.62
C ALA A 54 -0.73 12.32 -12.04
N THR A 55 0.08 11.52 -12.76
CA THR A 55 0.65 10.27 -12.22
C THR A 55 1.59 10.55 -11.04
N ALA A 56 2.45 11.57 -11.14
CA ALA A 56 3.31 11.97 -10.04
C ALA A 56 2.50 12.50 -8.84
N ALA A 57 1.46 13.31 -9.09
CA ALA A 57 0.56 13.79 -8.04
C ALA A 57 -0.19 12.65 -7.34
N ALA A 58 -0.64 11.63 -8.10
CA ALA A 58 -1.24 10.43 -7.55
C ALA A 58 -0.26 9.66 -6.64
N PHE A 59 0.98 9.49 -7.10
CA PHE A 59 2.04 8.84 -6.32
C PHE A 59 2.29 9.58 -5.00
N THR A 60 2.47 10.90 -5.04
CA THR A 60 2.67 11.73 -3.85
C THR A 60 1.48 11.66 -2.90
N ALA A 61 0.26 11.80 -3.42
CA ALA A 61 -0.96 11.71 -2.61
C ALA A 61 -1.06 10.36 -1.90
N ALA A 62 -0.83 9.25 -2.61
CA ALA A 62 -0.91 7.91 -2.03
C ALA A 62 0.22 7.65 -1.02
N PHE A 63 1.48 7.83 -1.41
CA PHE A 63 2.61 7.33 -0.62
C PHE A 63 3.24 8.34 0.32
N GLN A 64 3.24 9.63 -0.03
CA GLN A 64 3.81 10.68 0.82
C GLN A 64 2.78 11.28 1.77
N GLN A 65 1.53 11.45 1.30
CA GLN A 65 0.48 12.10 2.10
C GLN A 65 -0.46 11.07 2.75
N GLY A 66 -0.54 9.84 2.24
CA GLY A 66 -1.53 8.85 2.68
C GLY A 66 -2.97 9.30 2.42
N ASN A 67 -3.17 10.11 1.37
CA ASN A 67 -4.46 10.67 0.95
C ASN A 67 -4.99 9.97 -0.29
N TYR A 68 -5.70 8.87 -0.06
CA TYR A 68 -6.23 8.01 -1.11
C TYR A 68 -7.35 8.68 -1.94
N PRO A 69 -8.28 9.49 -1.36
CA PRO A 69 -9.22 10.26 -2.17
C PRO A 69 -8.56 11.27 -3.11
N ALA A 70 -7.44 11.88 -2.70
CA ALA A 70 -6.66 12.75 -3.59
C ALA A 70 -5.92 11.95 -4.66
N ALA A 71 -5.35 10.79 -4.29
CA ALA A 71 -4.70 9.89 -5.23
C ALA A 71 -5.68 9.39 -6.31
N GLU A 72 -6.91 9.01 -5.92
CA GLU A 72 -7.95 8.56 -6.86
C GLU A 72 -8.28 9.64 -7.89
N ARG A 73 -8.51 10.89 -7.46
CA ARG A 73 -8.79 12.01 -8.37
C ARG A 73 -7.65 12.26 -9.34
N ALA A 74 -6.40 12.22 -8.85
CA ALA A 74 -5.22 12.39 -9.69
C ALA A 74 -5.06 11.23 -10.69
N LEU A 75 -5.34 9.99 -10.29
CA LEU A 75 -5.32 8.82 -11.18
C LEU A 75 -6.38 8.89 -12.27
N GLN A 76 -7.60 9.34 -11.94
CA GLN A 76 -8.66 9.53 -12.91
C GLN A 76 -8.24 10.54 -14.01
N GLN A 77 -7.57 11.63 -13.63
CA GLN A 77 -7.01 12.58 -14.58
C GLN A 77 -5.87 11.97 -15.40
N ALA A 78 -4.94 11.27 -14.75
CA ALA A 78 -3.79 10.66 -15.40
C ALA A 78 -4.21 9.63 -16.46
N LEU A 79 -5.16 8.75 -16.13
CA LEU A 79 -5.68 7.72 -17.04
C LEU A 79 -6.39 8.32 -18.28
N GLN A 80 -6.94 9.53 -18.18
CA GLN A 80 -7.55 10.24 -19.31
C GLN A 80 -6.51 10.94 -20.20
N GLN A 81 -5.39 11.39 -19.64
CA GLN A 81 -4.38 12.20 -20.33
C GLN A 81 -3.24 11.37 -20.95
N ASP A 82 -2.74 10.38 -20.21
CA ASP A 82 -1.64 9.52 -20.63
C ASP A 82 -1.91 8.08 -20.20
N SER A 83 -2.30 7.27 -21.17
CA SER A 83 -2.60 5.84 -20.98
C SER A 83 -1.42 4.95 -21.40
N SER A 84 -0.21 5.50 -21.57
CA SER A 84 0.96 4.76 -22.07
C SER A 84 1.95 4.36 -20.97
N ASP A 85 2.10 5.16 -19.92
CA ASP A 85 3.02 4.89 -18.81
C ASP A 85 2.52 3.72 -17.94
N PRO A 86 3.27 2.62 -17.75
CA PRO A 86 2.84 1.52 -16.90
C PRO A 86 2.65 1.91 -15.42
N LEU A 87 3.31 2.96 -14.92
CA LEU A 87 3.20 3.39 -13.52
C LEU A 87 1.75 3.80 -13.16
N VAL A 88 1.04 4.49 -14.05
CA VAL A 88 -0.33 4.94 -13.75
C VAL A 88 -1.26 3.75 -13.49
N PHE A 89 -1.09 2.66 -14.25
CA PHE A 89 -1.87 1.43 -14.07
C PHE A 89 -1.44 0.67 -12.82
N ALA A 90 -0.15 0.67 -12.48
CA ALA A 90 0.32 0.06 -11.24
C ALA A 90 -0.28 0.78 -10.01
N LEU A 91 -0.30 2.11 -10.03
CA LEU A 91 -0.92 2.93 -8.99
C LEU A 91 -2.43 2.72 -8.91
N ALA A 92 -3.13 2.70 -10.04
CA ALA A 92 -4.56 2.43 -10.09
C ALA A 92 -4.89 1.01 -9.57
N GLY A 93 -4.06 0.02 -9.88
CA GLY A 93 -4.15 -1.31 -9.30
C GLY A 93 -3.94 -1.31 -7.79
N SER A 94 -2.93 -0.59 -7.28
CA SER A 94 -2.70 -0.49 -5.83
C SER A 94 -3.91 0.11 -5.09
N LEU A 95 -4.56 1.12 -5.69
CA LEU A 95 -5.79 1.73 -5.16
C LEU A 95 -6.96 0.75 -5.19
N ALA A 96 -7.17 0.05 -6.31
CA ALA A 96 -8.21 -0.97 -6.44
C ALA A 96 -8.03 -2.10 -5.42
N PHE A 97 -6.78 -2.52 -5.16
CA PHE A 97 -6.45 -3.48 -4.10
C PHE A 97 -6.85 -2.95 -2.72
N ALA A 98 -6.50 -1.70 -2.41
CA ALA A 98 -6.85 -1.06 -1.14
C ALA A 98 -8.36 -0.91 -0.93
N GLN A 99 -9.12 -0.70 -2.00
CA GLN A 99 -10.58 -0.66 -2.03
C GLN A 99 -11.24 -2.06 -2.10
N GLN A 100 -10.44 -3.14 -2.07
CA GLN A 100 -10.90 -4.53 -2.24
C GLN A 100 -11.63 -4.82 -3.56
N ASN A 101 -11.43 -3.97 -4.58
CA ASN A 101 -11.97 -4.17 -5.92
C ASN A 101 -11.08 -5.15 -6.71
N ARG A 102 -11.31 -6.45 -6.49
CA ARG A 102 -10.51 -7.54 -7.10
C ARG A 102 -10.51 -7.53 -8.63
N GLN A 103 -11.66 -7.19 -9.24
CA GLN A 103 -11.78 -7.14 -10.69
C GLN A 103 -10.92 -6.02 -11.27
N ALA A 104 -11.08 -4.79 -10.75
CA ALA A 104 -10.26 -3.66 -11.20
C ALA A 104 -8.77 -3.88 -10.93
N PHE A 105 -8.41 -4.49 -9.80
CA PHE A 105 -7.02 -4.86 -9.51
C PHE A 105 -6.44 -5.79 -10.58
N ALA A 106 -7.16 -6.85 -10.96
CA ALA A 106 -6.72 -7.78 -12.00
C ALA A 106 -6.62 -7.12 -13.39
N ASP A 107 -7.56 -6.22 -13.72
CA ASP A 107 -7.54 -5.45 -14.96
C ASP A 107 -6.33 -4.50 -15.02
N TYR A 108 -6.04 -3.79 -13.94
CA TYR A 108 -4.88 -2.92 -13.85
C TYR A 108 -3.55 -3.66 -13.81
N ALA A 109 -3.50 -4.86 -13.23
CA ALA A 109 -2.32 -5.73 -13.27
C ALA A 109 -1.94 -6.10 -14.72
N ARG A 110 -2.95 -6.53 -15.51
CA ARG A 110 -2.76 -6.83 -16.94
C ARG A 110 -2.31 -5.62 -17.74
N GLN A 111 -2.93 -4.46 -17.50
CA GLN A 111 -2.56 -3.21 -18.18
C GLN A 111 -1.14 -2.78 -17.83
N THR A 112 -0.74 -2.85 -16.56
CA THR A 112 0.64 -2.56 -16.12
C THR A 112 1.64 -3.40 -16.91
N LYS A 113 1.43 -4.71 -16.98
CA LYS A 113 2.30 -5.62 -17.73
C LYS A 113 2.32 -5.29 -19.23
N SER A 114 1.15 -5.14 -19.84
CA SER A 114 1.03 -4.88 -21.29
C SER A 114 1.71 -3.57 -21.70
N LYS A 115 1.52 -2.50 -20.91
CA LYS A 115 2.15 -1.19 -21.17
C LYS A 115 3.66 -1.25 -20.95
N ALA A 116 4.12 -2.00 -19.95
CA ALA A 116 5.55 -2.22 -19.73
C ALA A 116 6.21 -2.97 -20.90
N GLN A 117 5.54 -4.00 -21.44
CA GLN A 117 5.99 -4.73 -22.63
C GLN A 117 6.08 -3.82 -23.88
N ALA A 118 5.16 -2.87 -24.02
CA ALA A 118 5.18 -1.94 -25.15
C ALA A 118 6.40 -0.99 -25.14
N ILE A 119 6.89 -0.62 -23.95
CA ILE A 119 8.01 0.32 -23.80
C ILE A 119 9.38 -0.36 -23.67
N VAL A 120 9.45 -1.66 -23.38
CA VAL A 120 10.72 -2.34 -23.01
C VAL A 120 11.80 -2.25 -24.10
N ALA A 121 11.42 -2.14 -25.37
CA ALA A 121 12.38 -1.98 -26.46
C ALA A 121 13.06 -0.59 -26.45
N GLN A 122 12.35 0.46 -26.02
CA GLN A 122 12.88 1.83 -25.97
C GLN A 122 13.41 2.23 -24.58
N GLN A 123 12.82 1.66 -23.52
CA GLN A 123 13.16 1.93 -22.13
C GLN A 123 13.38 0.59 -21.39
N PRO A 124 14.49 -0.13 -21.66
CA PRO A 124 14.65 -1.51 -21.22
C PRO A 124 14.68 -1.65 -19.70
N LEU A 125 15.32 -0.74 -18.97
CA LEU A 125 15.32 -0.77 -17.49
C LEU A 125 13.90 -0.63 -16.92
N ARG A 126 13.18 0.44 -17.31
CA ARG A 126 11.84 0.73 -16.81
C ARG A 126 10.82 -0.31 -17.27
N GLY A 127 10.90 -0.73 -18.53
CA GLY A 127 10.06 -1.80 -19.07
C GLY A 127 10.20 -3.09 -18.27
N GLN A 128 11.42 -3.53 -17.96
CA GLN A 128 11.65 -4.74 -17.16
C GLN A 128 11.14 -4.60 -15.71
N ILE A 129 11.34 -3.44 -15.07
CA ILE A 129 10.78 -3.17 -13.74
C ILE A 129 9.25 -3.33 -13.75
N TYR A 130 8.55 -2.71 -14.70
CA TYR A 130 7.09 -2.76 -14.72
C TYR A 130 6.51 -4.06 -15.30
N ILE A 131 7.27 -4.83 -16.10
CA ILE A 131 6.92 -6.22 -16.40
C ILE A 131 6.90 -7.02 -15.10
N ALA A 132 7.94 -6.89 -14.26
CA ALA A 132 8.00 -7.56 -12.96
C ALA A 132 6.84 -7.14 -12.04
N VAL A 133 6.52 -5.84 -11.96
CA VAL A 133 5.40 -5.32 -11.16
C VAL A 133 4.07 -5.89 -11.67
N GLY A 134 3.82 -5.83 -12.98
CA GLY A 134 2.59 -6.37 -13.58
C GLY A 134 2.45 -7.88 -13.39
N GLU A 135 3.55 -8.63 -13.45
CA GLU A 135 3.59 -10.07 -13.15
C GLU A 135 3.29 -10.37 -11.69
N LEU A 136 3.88 -9.62 -10.77
CA LEU A 136 3.63 -9.74 -9.34
C LEU A 136 2.15 -9.48 -9.02
N MET A 137 1.58 -8.40 -9.57
CA MET A 137 0.17 -8.07 -9.38
C MET A 137 -0.75 -9.13 -10.00
N THR A 138 -0.41 -9.66 -11.17
CA THR A 138 -1.18 -10.72 -11.83
C THR A 138 -1.17 -12.00 -11.00
N ALA A 139 0.00 -12.38 -10.47
CA ALA A 139 0.13 -13.52 -9.57
C ALA A 139 -0.69 -13.34 -8.30
N ALA A 140 -0.62 -12.15 -7.68
CA ALA A 140 -1.44 -11.80 -6.53
C ALA A 140 -2.94 -11.91 -6.85
N ALA A 141 -3.40 -11.37 -7.99
CA ALA A 141 -4.79 -11.45 -8.40
C ALA A 141 -5.29 -12.89 -8.57
N SER A 142 -4.44 -13.79 -9.07
CA SER A 142 -4.76 -15.22 -9.20
C SER A 142 -4.73 -15.98 -7.87
N LEU A 143 -3.86 -15.60 -6.94
CA LEU A 143 -3.69 -16.27 -5.65
C LEU A 143 -4.67 -15.79 -4.57
N LEU A 144 -5.09 -14.52 -4.60
CA LEU A 144 -5.98 -13.91 -3.60
C LEU A 144 -7.29 -14.69 -3.33
N PRO A 145 -7.96 -15.29 -4.33
CA PRO A 145 -9.15 -16.11 -4.08
C PRO A 145 -8.83 -17.48 -3.43
N GLN A 146 -7.57 -17.91 -3.51
CA GLN A 146 -7.11 -19.22 -3.05
C GLN A 146 -6.48 -19.16 -1.64
N LEU A 147 -6.17 -17.96 -1.12
CA LEU A 147 -5.51 -17.82 0.17
C LEU A 147 -6.35 -18.47 1.28
N THR A 148 -5.68 -19.18 2.17
CA THR A 148 -6.28 -19.83 3.33
C THR A 148 -6.77 -18.79 4.35
N GLY A 149 -7.53 -19.28 5.33
CA GLY A 149 -8.07 -18.49 6.44
C GLY A 149 -7.03 -17.76 7.30
N ASP A 150 -5.74 -17.97 7.08
CA ASP A 150 -4.62 -17.31 7.75
C ASP A 150 -3.76 -16.48 6.78
N GLY A 151 -4.17 -16.38 5.51
CA GLY A 151 -3.46 -15.67 4.46
C GLY A 151 -2.33 -16.50 3.83
N GLY A 152 -2.21 -17.78 4.19
CA GLY A 152 -1.28 -18.72 3.57
C GLY A 152 -1.64 -19.06 2.12
N VAL A 153 -0.65 -19.56 1.38
CA VAL A 153 -0.85 -20.12 0.05
C VAL A 153 -1.15 -21.62 0.22
N PRO A 154 -2.32 -22.13 -0.22
CA PRO A 154 -2.63 -23.55 -0.09
C PRO A 154 -1.63 -24.39 -0.91
N LEU A 155 -1.37 -25.62 -0.47
CA LEU A 155 -0.39 -26.51 -1.13
C LEU A 155 -0.66 -26.70 -2.63
N SER A 156 -1.92 -26.70 -3.05
CA SER A 156 -2.33 -26.79 -4.46
C SER A 156 -1.89 -25.60 -5.31
N ALA A 157 -1.71 -24.42 -4.71
CA ALA A 157 -1.32 -23.19 -5.39
C ALA A 157 0.20 -22.91 -5.33
N VAL A 158 0.97 -23.72 -4.59
CA VAL A 158 2.42 -23.54 -4.43
C VAL A 158 3.17 -23.59 -5.77
N PRO A 159 2.92 -24.55 -6.69
CA PRO A 159 3.61 -24.57 -7.98
C PRO A 159 3.39 -23.28 -8.78
N GLN A 160 2.15 -22.76 -8.79
CA GLN A 160 1.80 -21.52 -9.45
C GLN A 160 2.51 -20.31 -8.81
N ALA A 161 2.56 -20.27 -7.47
CA ALA A 161 3.26 -19.21 -6.74
C ALA A 161 4.76 -19.20 -7.04
N LEU A 162 5.41 -20.37 -7.05
CA LEU A 162 6.84 -20.49 -7.37
C LEU A 162 7.13 -20.09 -8.83
N GLN A 163 6.32 -20.55 -9.78
CA GLN A 163 6.44 -20.15 -11.19
C GLN A 163 6.31 -18.64 -11.37
N SER A 164 5.37 -18.02 -10.65
CA SER A 164 5.17 -16.57 -10.69
C SER A 164 6.36 -15.82 -10.12
N LEU A 165 6.90 -16.26 -8.98
CA LEU A 165 8.10 -15.68 -8.39
C LEU A 165 9.31 -15.78 -9.34
N GLN A 166 9.49 -16.93 -9.99
CA GLN A 166 10.56 -17.10 -10.98
C GLN A 166 10.46 -16.09 -12.13
N SER A 167 9.25 -15.84 -12.64
CA SER A 167 8.99 -14.84 -13.68
C SER A 167 9.35 -13.42 -13.21
N VAL A 168 8.84 -13.02 -12.05
CA VAL A 168 9.12 -11.71 -11.43
C VAL A 168 10.63 -11.51 -11.28
N TYR A 169 11.34 -12.50 -10.73
CA TYR A 169 12.79 -12.44 -10.57
C TYR A 169 13.57 -12.43 -11.89
N GLY A 170 13.05 -13.08 -12.94
CA GLY A 170 13.60 -12.99 -14.29
C GLY A 170 13.66 -11.55 -14.78
N SER A 171 12.52 -10.85 -14.70
CA SER A 171 12.37 -9.45 -15.11
C SER A 171 13.22 -8.50 -14.25
N LEU A 172 13.22 -8.69 -12.92
CA LEU A 172 14.07 -7.88 -12.02
C LEU A 172 15.57 -8.08 -12.28
N ARG A 173 16.00 -9.31 -12.61
CA ARG A 173 17.40 -9.58 -12.96
C ARG A 173 17.79 -8.90 -14.28
N ALA A 174 16.92 -8.93 -15.28
CA ALA A 174 17.15 -8.24 -16.54
C ALA A 174 17.28 -6.72 -16.34
N ALA A 175 16.44 -6.12 -15.48
CA ALA A 175 16.58 -4.72 -15.07
C ALA A 175 17.93 -4.46 -14.36
N ALA A 176 18.32 -5.32 -13.41
CA ALA A 176 19.56 -5.18 -12.65
C ALA A 176 20.82 -5.30 -13.51
N GLN A 177 20.79 -6.05 -14.63
CA GLN A 177 21.90 -6.11 -15.59
C GLN A 177 22.14 -4.77 -16.30
N ILE A 178 21.12 -3.91 -16.40
CA ILE A 178 21.21 -2.60 -17.05
C ILE A 178 21.69 -1.55 -16.05
N ASN A 179 21.04 -1.48 -14.88
CA ASN A 179 21.45 -0.58 -13.81
C ASN A 179 21.11 -1.18 -12.42
N PRO A 180 22.08 -1.82 -11.75
CA PRO A 180 21.84 -2.47 -10.45
C PRO A 180 21.68 -1.48 -9.29
N ASN A 181 22.04 -0.20 -9.50
CA ASN A 181 21.91 0.85 -8.49
C ASN A 181 20.73 1.79 -8.76
N ASP A 182 19.85 1.42 -9.69
CA ASP A 182 18.67 2.22 -9.98
C ASP A 182 17.75 2.31 -8.74
N PRO A 183 17.37 3.52 -8.28
CA PRO A 183 16.61 3.66 -7.05
C PRO A 183 15.20 3.06 -7.10
N GLU A 184 14.56 3.08 -8.27
CA GLU A 184 13.22 2.50 -8.48
C GLU A 184 13.30 0.97 -8.49
N LEU A 185 14.28 0.40 -9.20
CA LEU A 185 14.54 -1.03 -9.17
C LEU A 185 14.81 -1.50 -7.74
N ASN A 186 15.68 -0.81 -7.03
CA ASN A 186 16.04 -1.15 -5.64
C ASN A 186 14.83 -1.06 -4.71
N LEU A 187 13.91 -0.12 -4.95
CA LEU A 187 12.65 -0.04 -4.23
C LEU A 187 11.82 -1.30 -4.47
N ILE A 188 11.47 -1.60 -5.72
CA ILE A 188 10.59 -2.72 -6.08
C ILE A 188 11.20 -4.05 -5.67
N GLN A 189 12.45 -4.31 -6.06
CA GLN A 189 13.13 -5.55 -5.75
C GLN A 189 13.37 -5.72 -4.26
N GLY A 190 13.75 -4.66 -3.55
CA GLY A 190 13.93 -4.70 -2.10
C GLY A 190 12.64 -5.05 -1.35
N PHE A 191 11.50 -4.49 -1.78
CA PHE A 191 10.19 -4.85 -1.23
C PHE A 191 9.82 -6.32 -1.49
N VAL A 192 10.02 -6.80 -2.72
CA VAL A 192 9.76 -8.19 -3.08
C VAL A 192 10.63 -9.14 -2.26
N ASP A 193 11.93 -8.89 -2.20
CA ASP A 193 12.89 -9.71 -1.45
C ASP A 193 12.56 -9.75 0.04
N LEU A 194 12.19 -8.62 0.63
CA LEU A 194 11.86 -8.54 2.06
C LEU A 194 10.53 -9.21 2.38
N MET A 195 9.54 -9.12 1.49
CA MET A 195 8.29 -9.87 1.61
C MET A 195 8.53 -11.37 1.51
N VAL A 196 9.37 -11.83 0.58
CA VAL A 196 9.73 -13.24 0.47
C VAL A 196 10.51 -13.69 1.72
N ALA A 197 11.54 -12.96 2.15
CA ALA A 197 12.37 -13.30 3.31
C ALA A 197 11.58 -13.41 4.62
N THR A 198 10.55 -12.59 4.79
CA THR A 198 9.72 -12.59 6.02
C THR A 198 8.67 -13.71 6.06
N ASN A 199 8.40 -14.36 4.92
CA ASN A 199 7.37 -15.40 4.81
C ASN A 199 7.93 -16.77 4.37
N LEU A 200 9.12 -16.80 3.77
CA LEU A 200 9.78 -17.98 3.24
C LEU A 200 11.29 -17.91 3.59
N PRO A 201 11.92 -19.02 4.01
CA PRO A 201 13.35 -19.07 4.32
C PRO A 201 14.22 -19.11 3.04
N LEU A 202 13.91 -18.27 2.06
CA LEU A 202 14.49 -18.28 0.72
C LEU A 202 15.38 -17.07 0.43
N ALA A 203 15.25 -15.99 1.20
CA ALA A 203 15.97 -14.75 0.98
C ALA A 203 16.59 -14.22 2.26
N ASN A 204 17.78 -13.62 2.15
CA ASN A 204 18.44 -12.95 3.26
C ASN A 204 17.75 -11.58 3.50
N PRO A 205 17.07 -11.35 4.64
CA PRO A 205 16.38 -10.10 4.92
C PRO A 205 17.34 -8.90 4.98
N ASP A 206 18.57 -9.07 5.45
CA ASP A 206 19.55 -7.97 5.52
C ASP A 206 19.98 -7.49 4.13
N GLY A 207 20.11 -8.43 3.18
CA GLY A 207 20.38 -8.09 1.79
C GLY A 207 19.24 -7.29 1.14
N ALA A 208 17.99 -7.62 1.48
CA ALA A 208 16.82 -6.88 1.02
C ALA A 208 16.76 -5.46 1.63
N ILE A 209 17.07 -5.33 2.92
CA ILE A 209 17.14 -4.04 3.63
C ILE A 209 18.24 -3.17 3.02
N ALA A 210 19.45 -3.68 2.82
CA ALA A 210 20.56 -2.95 2.20
C ALA A 210 20.24 -2.46 0.78
N LYS A 211 19.36 -3.18 0.06
CA LYS A 211 18.84 -2.76 -1.24
C LYS A 211 17.85 -1.60 -1.11
N LEU A 212 16.88 -1.71 -0.20
CA LEU A 212 15.96 -0.61 0.11
C LEU A 212 16.70 0.65 0.62
N GLU A 213 17.84 0.50 1.28
CA GLU A 213 18.70 1.62 1.67
C GLU A 213 19.35 2.36 0.49
N LYS A 214 19.29 1.81 -0.72
CA LYS A 214 19.70 2.49 -1.96
C LYS A 214 18.51 2.89 -2.83
N ALA A 215 17.29 2.68 -2.33
CA ALA A 215 16.06 3.00 -3.01
C ALA A 215 15.61 4.44 -2.75
N SER A 216 14.72 4.90 -3.61
CA SER A 216 14.09 6.23 -3.53
C SER A 216 12.62 6.09 -3.94
N PRO A 217 11.71 6.94 -3.42
CA PRO A 217 11.96 7.96 -2.40
C PRO A 217 12.21 7.37 -1.02
N ARG A 218 13.02 8.05 -0.21
CA ARG A 218 13.49 7.55 1.09
C ARG A 218 12.37 7.24 2.08
N TYR A 219 11.32 8.06 2.12
CA TYR A 219 10.20 7.82 3.04
C TYR A 219 9.50 6.48 2.75
N LEU A 220 9.40 6.10 1.48
CA LEU A 220 8.73 4.86 1.07
C LEU A 220 9.63 3.65 1.30
N ALA A 221 10.93 3.78 1.02
CA ALA A 221 11.91 2.76 1.35
C ALA A 221 11.99 2.51 2.87
N ASP A 222 12.08 3.57 3.68
CA ASP A 222 12.16 3.50 5.13
C ASP A 222 10.87 2.90 5.74
N ARG A 223 9.70 3.23 5.17
CA ARG A 223 8.42 2.57 5.51
C ARG A 223 8.49 1.06 5.26
N GLY A 224 9.03 0.64 4.11
CA GLY A 224 9.18 -0.77 3.76
C GLY A 224 10.14 -1.53 4.67
N ILE A 225 11.29 -0.92 4.97
CA ILE A 225 12.28 -1.49 5.90
C ILE A 225 11.66 -1.65 7.29
N ALA A 226 10.97 -0.63 7.81
CA ALA A 226 10.31 -0.69 9.11
C ALA A 226 9.27 -1.82 9.18
N LEU A 227 8.48 -2.00 8.12
CA LEU A 227 7.50 -3.09 8.01
C LEU A 227 8.17 -4.47 8.07
N GLY A 228 9.25 -4.68 7.30
CA GLY A 228 9.97 -5.96 7.30
C GLY A 228 10.66 -6.23 8.63
N LEU A 229 11.34 -5.24 9.21
CA LEU A 229 11.99 -5.36 10.53
C LEU A 229 11.00 -5.69 11.64
N ARG A 230 9.79 -5.11 11.60
CA ARG A 230 8.70 -5.48 12.52
C ARG A 230 8.35 -6.97 12.40
N ASN A 231 8.19 -7.47 11.17
CA ASN A 231 7.86 -8.88 10.93
C ASN A 231 9.01 -9.82 11.35
N LEU A 232 10.26 -9.36 11.27
CA LEU A 232 11.46 -10.04 11.78
C LEU A 232 11.65 -9.89 13.30
N LYS A 233 10.71 -9.24 14.01
CA LYS A 233 10.76 -8.94 15.45
C LYS A 233 11.94 -8.05 15.89
N ARG A 234 12.56 -7.33 14.95
CA ARG A 234 13.65 -6.37 15.18
C ARG A 234 13.08 -4.99 15.49
N TYR A 235 12.29 -4.89 16.56
CA TYR A 235 11.40 -3.74 16.82
C TYR A 235 12.15 -2.42 17.03
N SER A 236 13.24 -2.40 17.80
CA SER A 236 14.02 -1.18 18.01
C SER A 236 14.56 -0.61 16.71
N GLU A 237 14.94 -1.48 15.76
CA GLU A 237 15.38 -1.06 14.44
C GLU A 237 14.22 -0.56 13.60
N ALA A 238 13.09 -1.28 13.60
CA ALA A 238 11.86 -0.86 12.93
C ALA A 238 11.41 0.55 13.36
N LEU A 239 11.50 0.86 14.67
CA LEU A 239 11.20 2.19 15.21
C LEU A 239 12.09 3.28 14.60
N ARG A 240 13.40 3.04 14.47
CA ARG A 240 14.32 4.02 13.85
C ARG A 240 13.93 4.32 12.40
N TYR A 241 13.58 3.31 11.61
CA TYR A 241 13.19 3.52 10.22
C TYR A 241 11.81 4.16 10.08
N VAL A 242 10.82 3.79 10.91
CA VAL A 242 9.51 4.47 10.84
C VAL A 242 9.61 5.92 11.30
N ASP A 243 10.46 6.26 12.28
CA ASP A 243 10.71 7.65 12.68
C ASP A 243 11.36 8.48 11.57
N ARG A 244 12.30 7.89 10.83
CA ARG A 244 12.87 8.52 9.62
C ARG A 244 11.81 8.74 8.54
N ALA A 245 10.95 7.74 8.30
CA ALA A 245 9.86 7.86 7.35
C ALA A 245 8.87 8.97 7.75
N ILE A 246 8.50 9.05 9.04
CA ILE A 246 7.63 10.10 9.59
C ILE A 246 8.28 11.48 9.42
N THR A 247 9.59 11.61 9.66
CA THR A 247 10.29 12.88 9.46
C THR A 247 10.19 13.38 8.02
N ALA A 248 10.28 12.47 7.04
CA ALA A 248 10.22 12.82 5.62
C ALA A 248 8.79 12.93 5.05
N ALA A 249 7.81 12.30 5.69
CA ALA A 249 6.40 12.28 5.30
C ALA A 249 5.48 12.42 6.52
N PRO A 250 5.54 13.55 7.25
CA PRO A 250 4.87 13.72 8.55
C PRO A 250 3.35 13.72 8.43
N ASP A 251 2.83 13.91 7.23
CA ASP A 251 1.40 13.92 6.99
C ASP A 251 0.79 12.54 6.75
N ASN A 252 1.58 11.49 6.53
CA ASN A 252 1.05 10.18 6.19
C ASN A 252 0.52 9.42 7.43
N PRO A 253 -0.81 9.23 7.57
CA PRO A 253 -1.40 8.51 8.70
C PRO A 253 -0.95 7.04 8.80
N GLU A 254 -0.59 6.39 7.70
CA GLU A 254 -0.16 5.00 7.70
C GLU A 254 1.19 4.80 8.40
N LEU A 255 2.04 5.84 8.45
CA LEU A 255 3.32 5.77 9.16
C LEU A 255 3.14 5.77 10.67
N TYR A 256 2.20 6.57 11.18
CA TYR A 256 1.82 6.55 12.59
C TYR A 256 1.14 5.24 12.96
N TYR A 257 0.28 4.71 12.08
CA TYR A 257 -0.28 3.38 12.27
C TYR A 257 0.80 2.29 12.33
N LEU A 258 1.77 2.31 11.41
CA LEU A 258 2.88 1.37 11.42
C LEU A 258 3.71 1.48 12.71
N LYS A 259 3.98 2.70 13.17
CA LYS A 259 4.68 2.94 14.45
C LYS A 259 3.88 2.38 15.63
N ALA A 260 2.58 2.61 15.67
CA ALA A 260 1.69 2.06 16.69
C ALA A 260 1.75 0.51 16.72
N GLN A 261 1.71 -0.13 15.55
CA GLN A 261 1.84 -1.58 15.44
C GLN A 261 3.20 -2.09 15.94
N ILE A 262 4.30 -1.40 15.60
CA ILE A 262 5.64 -1.77 16.08
C ILE A 262 5.70 -1.68 17.62
N LEU A 263 5.18 -0.59 18.20
CA LEU A 263 5.15 -0.39 19.66
C LEU A 263 4.29 -1.46 20.36
N VAL A 264 3.14 -1.83 19.78
CA VAL A 264 2.29 -2.92 20.28
C VAL A 264 3.03 -4.25 20.29
N GLU A 265 3.69 -4.63 19.19
CA GLU A 265 4.41 -5.89 19.10
C GLU A 265 5.65 -5.92 20.02
N GLN A 266 6.36 -4.78 20.14
CA GLN A 266 7.46 -4.66 21.09
C GLN A 266 6.99 -4.76 22.54
N SER A 267 5.84 -4.15 22.88
CA SER A 267 5.22 -4.28 24.20
C SER A 267 4.89 -5.74 24.51
N LYS A 268 4.31 -6.48 23.56
CA LYS A 268 4.03 -7.91 23.74
C LYS A 268 5.30 -8.72 23.98
N ALA A 269 6.39 -8.41 23.28
CA ALA A 269 7.64 -9.14 23.39
C ALA A 269 8.43 -8.82 24.68
N THR A 270 8.31 -7.60 25.19
CA THR A 270 9.10 -7.12 26.34
C THR A 270 8.33 -7.08 27.65
N GLY A 271 7.00 -7.05 27.60
CA GLY A 271 6.15 -6.80 28.76
C GLY A 271 6.06 -5.31 29.16
N ASP A 272 6.67 -4.40 28.41
CA ASP A 272 6.64 -2.96 28.74
C ASP A 272 5.27 -2.36 28.42
N ALA A 273 4.51 -2.03 29.48
CA ALA A 273 3.20 -1.42 29.39
C ALA A 273 3.25 0.06 28.92
N ASN A 274 4.37 0.76 29.08
CA ASN A 274 4.49 2.15 28.62
C ASN A 274 4.45 2.24 27.09
N LEU A 275 4.95 1.22 26.40
CA LEU A 275 4.85 1.11 24.95
C LEU A 275 3.39 1.05 24.45
N ARG A 276 2.45 0.54 25.25
CA ARG A 276 1.01 0.56 24.92
C ARG A 276 0.43 1.96 24.91
N ARG A 277 0.82 2.78 25.90
CA ARG A 277 0.40 4.19 25.96
C ARG A 277 1.00 4.99 24.81
N ALA A 278 2.29 4.75 24.50
CA ALA A 278 2.93 5.34 23.34
C ALA A 278 2.21 4.93 22.03
N ALA A 279 1.87 3.65 21.87
CA ALA A 279 1.13 3.17 20.71
C ALA A 279 -0.25 3.85 20.58
N ALA A 280 -0.96 4.07 21.69
CA ALA A 280 -2.26 4.74 21.67
C ALA A 280 -2.17 6.17 21.12
N ALA A 281 -1.12 6.92 21.45
CA ALA A 281 -0.89 8.25 20.89
C ALA A 281 -0.66 8.20 19.37
N GLU A 282 0.08 7.21 18.88
CA GLU A 282 0.32 7.05 17.43
C GLU A 282 -0.94 6.57 16.68
N PHE A 283 -1.75 5.70 17.29
CA PHE A 283 -3.08 5.35 16.76
C PHE A 283 -3.98 6.58 16.60
N GLN A 284 -4.01 7.46 17.61
CA GLN A 284 -4.81 8.69 17.56
C GLN A 284 -4.38 9.61 16.41
N LYS A 285 -3.07 9.78 16.19
CA LYS A 285 -2.57 10.56 15.04
C LYS A 285 -3.02 9.98 13.70
N ALA A 286 -3.04 8.65 13.57
CA ALA A 286 -3.49 7.99 12.35
C ALA A 286 -5.02 8.10 12.17
N LEU A 287 -5.80 7.86 13.24
CA LEU A 287 -7.27 7.97 13.24
C LEU A 287 -7.76 9.40 12.96
N ALA A 288 -7.02 10.42 13.37
CA ALA A 288 -7.34 11.83 13.07
C ALA A 288 -7.42 12.13 11.56
N LYS A 289 -6.83 11.26 10.71
CA LYS A 289 -6.90 11.36 9.25
C LYS A 289 -7.64 10.17 8.63
N SER A 290 -8.57 9.54 9.35
CA SER A 290 -9.36 8.40 8.87
C SER A 290 -10.04 8.63 7.51
N ALA A 291 -10.53 9.85 7.27
CA ALA A 291 -11.16 10.22 5.99
C ALA A 291 -10.21 10.16 4.77
N GLN A 292 -8.89 10.12 5.00
CA GLN A 292 -7.89 10.00 3.94
C GLN A 292 -7.59 8.55 3.55
N LEU A 293 -8.03 7.59 4.37
CA LEU A 293 -7.67 6.19 4.25
C LEU A 293 -8.81 5.35 3.62
N PRO A 294 -8.48 4.22 2.97
CA PRO A 294 -9.48 3.24 2.55
C PRO A 294 -10.29 2.76 3.75
N GLN A 295 -11.61 2.63 3.58
CA GLN A 295 -12.50 2.15 4.64
C GLN A 295 -12.00 0.82 5.25
N PRO A 296 -11.53 -0.17 4.46
CA PRO A 296 -11.01 -1.41 5.02
C PRO A 296 -9.84 -1.23 6.00
N LEU A 297 -8.99 -0.25 5.75
CA LEU A 297 -7.85 0.07 6.60
C LEU A 297 -8.31 0.73 7.90
N VAL A 298 -9.28 1.64 7.82
CA VAL A 298 -9.76 2.40 8.99
C VAL A 298 -10.42 1.50 10.02
N TRP A 299 -11.25 0.54 9.62
CA TRP A 299 -11.87 -0.35 10.61
C TRP A 299 -10.83 -1.26 11.29
N GLN A 300 -9.82 -1.74 10.55
CA GLN A 300 -8.72 -2.52 11.15
C GLN A 300 -7.92 -1.66 12.13
N LEU A 301 -7.54 -0.46 11.71
CA LEU A 301 -6.78 0.51 12.51
C LEU A 301 -7.54 0.87 13.79
N PHE A 302 -8.83 1.17 13.69
CA PHE A 302 -9.70 1.46 14.82
C PHE A 302 -9.82 0.27 15.78
N PHE A 303 -10.01 -0.94 15.24
CA PHE A 303 -10.10 -2.16 16.05
C PHE A 303 -8.80 -2.44 16.81
N GLU A 304 -7.64 -2.28 16.17
CA GLU A 304 -6.34 -2.41 16.81
C GLU A 304 -6.11 -1.33 17.89
N ALA A 305 -6.51 -0.09 17.63
CA ALA A 305 -6.44 1.01 18.59
C ALA A 305 -7.29 0.74 19.84
N CYS A 306 -8.54 0.30 19.66
CA CYS A 306 -9.44 -0.05 20.76
C CYS A 306 -8.89 -1.21 21.60
N ASN A 307 -8.42 -2.28 20.95
CA ASN A 307 -7.83 -3.41 21.67
C ASN A 307 -6.56 -3.01 22.42
N ASN A 308 -5.76 -2.11 21.87
CA ASN A 308 -4.60 -1.57 22.57
C ASN A 308 -5.01 -0.77 23.80
N GLN A 309 -6.01 0.12 23.70
CA GLN A 309 -6.52 0.93 24.82
C GLN A 309 -7.01 0.06 26.00
N LYS A 310 -7.70 -1.04 25.69
CA LYS A 310 -8.19 -2.00 26.70
C LYS A 310 -7.09 -2.59 27.59
N THR A 311 -5.83 -2.59 27.13
CA THR A 311 -4.71 -3.13 27.91
C THR A 311 -4.32 -2.27 29.11
N PHE A 312 -4.77 -1.02 29.20
CA PHE A 312 -4.41 -0.11 30.30
C PHE A 312 -5.52 0.82 30.81
N ASP A 313 -6.69 0.88 30.16
CA ASP A 313 -7.81 1.77 30.56
C ASP A 313 -8.96 1.02 31.28
N ASN A 314 -8.99 -0.33 31.28
CA ASN A 314 -10.00 -1.16 31.97
C ASN A 314 -11.49 -0.82 31.69
N ARG A 315 -11.82 -0.01 30.67
CA ARG A 315 -13.17 0.50 30.39
C ARG A 315 -14.20 -0.52 29.88
N GLY A 316 -13.88 -1.81 29.83
CA GLY A 316 -14.83 -2.85 29.38
C GLY A 316 -15.37 -2.69 27.95
N GLN A 317 -14.73 -1.85 27.11
CA GLN A 317 -15.24 -1.52 25.77
C GLN A 317 -15.38 -2.76 24.88
N ASP A 318 -16.51 -2.84 24.17
CA ASP A 318 -16.73 -3.81 23.11
C ASP A 318 -16.16 -3.27 21.78
N CYS A 319 -14.88 -3.59 21.53
CA CYS A 319 -14.19 -3.16 20.32
C CYS A 319 -14.79 -3.74 19.04
N VAL A 320 -15.50 -4.87 19.12
CA VAL A 320 -16.18 -5.45 17.95
C VAL A 320 -17.37 -4.57 17.60
N ALA A 321 -18.23 -4.27 18.58
CA ALA A 321 -19.38 -3.40 18.38
C ALA A 321 -18.99 -1.99 17.90
N LEU A 322 -17.93 -1.40 18.47
CA LEU A 322 -17.45 -0.07 18.04
C LEU A 322 -16.87 -0.10 16.61
N ARG A 323 -16.10 -1.13 16.26
CA ARG A 323 -15.59 -1.34 14.89
C ARG A 323 -16.74 -1.49 13.90
N ASP A 324 -17.80 -2.20 14.25
CA ASP A 324 -18.94 -2.44 13.36
C ASP A 324 -19.71 -1.15 13.02
N GLN A 325 -19.63 -0.12 13.87
CA GLN A 325 -20.14 1.22 13.52
C GLN A 325 -19.28 1.89 12.44
N VAL A 326 -17.96 1.65 12.44
CA VAL A 326 -17.03 2.18 11.41
C VAL A 326 -17.24 1.48 10.06
N THR A 327 -17.53 0.18 10.05
CA THR A 327 -17.76 -0.59 8.82
C THR A 327 -19.09 -0.27 8.14
N GLN A 328 -20.06 0.29 8.86
CA GLN A 328 -21.36 0.71 8.32
C GLN A 328 -21.33 2.05 7.58
N ALA A 329 -20.23 2.81 7.67
CA ALA A 329 -20.10 4.08 6.95
C ALA A 329 -20.18 3.85 5.42
N PRO A 330 -20.92 4.68 4.67
CA PRO A 330 -21.04 4.53 3.22
C PRO A 330 -19.77 5.00 2.49
N GLY A 331 -19.46 4.33 1.37
CA GLY A 331 -18.39 4.72 0.45
C GLY A 331 -17.06 3.99 0.67
N PRO A 332 -16.06 4.22 -0.20
CA PRO A 332 -14.79 3.47 -0.19
C PRO A 332 -13.76 4.01 0.83
N TRP A 333 -14.06 5.14 1.48
CA TRP A 333 -13.15 5.87 2.37
C TRP A 333 -13.60 5.79 3.83
N GLY A 334 -12.67 5.97 4.76
CA GLY A 334 -13.00 6.05 6.18
C GLY A 334 -13.93 7.23 6.52
N PRO A 335 -14.73 7.12 7.59
CA PRO A 335 -15.56 8.23 8.04
C PRO A 335 -14.71 9.36 8.64
N SER A 336 -15.17 10.61 8.52
CA SER A 336 -14.55 11.78 9.16
C SER A 336 -14.79 11.83 10.67
N THR A 337 -15.82 11.15 11.16
CA THR A 337 -16.16 11.02 12.57
C THR A 337 -16.11 9.55 12.97
N LEU A 338 -15.38 9.25 14.05
CA LEU A 338 -15.22 7.91 14.58
C LEU A 338 -15.91 7.80 15.96
N PRO A 339 -16.32 6.60 16.38
CA PRO A 339 -16.72 6.36 17.75
C PRO A 339 -15.58 6.71 18.73
N SER A 340 -15.92 7.10 19.95
CA SER A 340 -14.92 7.44 20.96
C SER A 340 -14.21 6.19 21.50
N LEU A 341 -12.89 6.27 21.63
CA LEU A 341 -12.02 5.28 22.28
C LEU A 341 -11.64 5.75 23.69
#